data_AF-A0A2N8M7M5-F1
#
_entry.id   AF-A0A2N8M7M5-F1
#
_cell.length_a   1.000
_cell.length_b   1.000
_cell.length_c   1.000
_cell.angle_alpha   90.00
_cell.angle_beta   90.00
_cell.angle_gamma   90.00
#
_symmetry.space_group_name_H-M   'P 1'
#
loop_
_entity.id
_entity.type
_entity.pdbx_description
1 polymer ?
#
loop_
_entity_poly.entity_id
_entity_poly.type
_entity_poly.pdbx_seq_one_letter_code
_entity_poly.pdbx_strand_id
1 'polypeptide(L)' 'MDGRTTRHGSYDQSQKRRKMIECIFGWGKQHGTMRKTKHRGVARVAGGFLLNLIAYNLIRIPKLVAA' A
#
# COMPACT_ATOMS: atom_id res chain seq x y z
N MET A 1 -4.86 -22.99 0.61
CA MET A 1 -5.40 -22.05 1.62
C MET A 1 -5.94 -22.88 2.76
N ASP A 2 -5.55 -22.59 4.01
CA ASP A 2 -6.05 -23.33 5.18
C ASP A 2 -7.53 -22.97 5.41
N GLY A 3 -8.43 -23.95 5.22
CA GLY A 3 -9.89 -23.76 5.19
C GLY A 3 -10.52 -23.36 6.53
N ARG A 4 -9.72 -23.22 7.59
CA ARG A 4 -10.17 -22.82 8.93
C ARG A 4 -10.53 -21.33 9.04
N THR A 5 -10.01 -20.48 8.16
CA THR A 5 -10.18 -19.01 8.25
C THR A 5 -11.15 -18.41 7.22
N THR A 6 -11.62 -19.20 6.26
CA THR A 6 -12.55 -18.77 5.20
C THR A 6 -14.02 -18.77 5.64
N ARG A 7 -14.31 -19.04 6.93
CA ARG A 7 -15.68 -19.21 7.46
C ARG A 7 -16.51 -17.91 7.48
N HIS A 8 -15.89 -16.75 7.37
CA HIS A 8 -16.56 -15.46 7.38
C HIS A 8 -16.22 -14.66 6.12
N GLY A 9 -17.23 -14.08 5.44
CA GLY A 9 -17.02 -13.19 4.30
C GLY A 9 -16.14 -11.97 4.63
N SER A 10 -16.00 -11.63 5.91
CA SER A 10 -15.05 -10.61 6.41
C SER A 10 -13.59 -10.98 6.15
N TYR A 11 -13.24 -12.28 6.09
CA TYR A 11 -11.88 -12.73 5.79
C TYR A 11 -11.49 -12.41 4.35
N ASP A 12 -12.37 -12.69 3.38
CA ASP A 12 -12.12 -12.37 1.97
C ASP A 12 -11.93 -10.86 1.74
N GLN A 13 -12.77 -10.04 2.38
CA GLN A 13 -12.62 -8.58 2.32
C GLN A 13 -11.33 -8.10 2.97
N SER A 14 -10.91 -8.74 4.07
CA SER A 14 -9.64 -8.44 4.72
C SER A 14 -8.44 -8.84 3.85
N GLN A 15 -8.51 -9.96 3.13
CA GLN A 15 -7.47 -10.40 2.20
C GLN A 15 -7.32 -9.44 1.02
N LYS A 16 -8.44 -9.00 0.43
CA LYS A 16 -8.45 -7.99 -0.64
C LYS A 16 -7.79 -6.68 -0.18
N ARG A 17 -8.12 -6.20 1.02
CA ARG A 17 -7.53 -4.98 1.61
C ARG A 17 -6.04 -5.15 1.92
N ARG A 18 -5.63 -6.27 2.52
CA ARG A 18 -4.21 -6.57 2.80
C ARG A 18 -3.37 -6.53 1.54
N LYS A 19 -3.82 -7.18 0.47
CA LYS A 19 -3.12 -7.20 -0.82
C LYS A 19 -2.91 -5.78 -1.38
N MET A 20 -3.93 -4.91 -1.28
CA MET A 20 -3.79 -3.52 -1.72
C MET A 20 -2.78 -2.75 -0.88
N ILE A 21 -2.84 -2.87 0.44
CA ILE A 21 -1.94 -2.17 1.37
C ILE A 21 -0.49 -2.64 1.17
N GLU A 22 -0.26 -3.95 1.12
CA GLU A 22 1.06 -4.54 0.89
C GLU A 22 1.65 -4.13 -0.47
N CYS A 23 0.83 -4.02 -1.51
CA CYS A 23 1.29 -3.57 -2.83
C CYS A 23 1.83 -2.13 -2.79
N ILE A 24 1.13 -1.22 -2.09
CA ILE A 24 1.58 0.17 -1.95
C ILE A 24 2.90 0.24 -1.17
N PHE A 25 3.01 -0.50 -0.06
CA PHE A 25 4.26 -0.57 0.71
C PHE A 25 5.42 -1.19 -0.09
N GLY A 26 5.14 -2.23 -0.87
CA GLY A 26 6.12 -2.85 -1.76
C GLY A 26 6.61 -1.87 -2.81
N TRP A 27 5.70 -1.17 -3.48
CA TRP A 27 6.03 -0.15 -4.48
C TRP A 27 6.83 1.01 -3.88
N GLY A 28 6.41 1.53 -2.72
CA GLY A 28 7.12 2.61 -2.03
C GLY A 28 8.53 2.23 -1.59
N LYS A 29 8.78 0.97 -1.25
CA LYS A 29 10.12 0.46 -0.93
C LYS A 29 10.96 0.17 -2.17
N GLN A 30 10.35 -0.26 -3.27
CA GLN A 30 11.08 -0.66 -4.48
C GLN A 30 11.39 0.50 -5.43
N HIS A 31 10.41 1.37 -5.65
CA HIS A 31 10.53 2.53 -6.55
C HIS A 31 10.59 3.87 -5.80
N GLY A 32 10.02 3.92 -4.59
CA GLY A 32 10.02 5.13 -3.77
C GLY A 32 11.28 5.30 -2.92
N THR A 33 11.28 6.38 -2.15
CA THR A 33 12.39 6.75 -1.24
C THR A 33 12.34 6.04 0.11
N MET A 34 11.37 5.12 0.33
CA MET A 34 11.12 4.51 1.65
C MET A 34 12.19 3.49 2.08
N ARG A 35 12.91 2.86 1.13
CA ARG A 35 13.93 1.84 1.47
C ARG A 35 15.21 2.42 2.05
N LYS A 36 15.55 3.66 1.72
CA LYS A 36 16.72 4.39 2.22
C LYS A 36 16.34 5.83 2.55
N THR A 37 15.40 5.99 3.48
CA THR A 37 14.90 7.33 3.86
C THR A 37 16.05 8.18 4.41
N LYS A 38 16.34 9.30 3.73
CA LYS A 38 17.41 10.24 4.11
C LYS A 38 16.97 11.25 5.18
N HIS A 39 15.69 11.24 5.55
CA HIS A 39 15.13 12.16 6.54
C HIS A 39 15.33 11.62 7.97
N ARG A 40 15.69 12.53 8.88
CA ARG A 40 15.68 12.27 10.33
C ARG A 40 14.45 12.90 10.99
N GLY A 41 13.79 12.11 11.84
CA GLY A 41 12.59 12.49 12.60
C GLY A 41 11.28 11.95 12.02
N VAL A 42 10.39 11.47 12.88
CA VAL A 42 9.13 10.79 12.52
C VAL A 42 8.26 11.66 11.60
N ALA A 43 8.13 12.96 11.90
CA ALA A 43 7.32 13.87 11.10
C ALA A 43 7.80 13.98 9.63
N ARG A 44 9.11 14.04 9.41
CA ARG A 44 9.69 14.15 8.05
C ARG A 44 9.57 12.83 7.28
N VAL A 45 9.77 11.70 7.98
CA VAL A 45 9.56 10.37 7.40
C VAL A 45 8.09 10.17 7.04
N ALA A 46 7.16 10.60 7.90
CA ALA A 46 5.72 10.54 7.66
C ALA A 46 5.31 11.40 6.44
N GLY A 47 5.89 12.58 6.27
CA GLY A 47 5.67 13.40 5.08
C GLY A 47 6.07 12.69 3.78
N GLY A 48 7.28 12.10 3.74
CA GLY A 48 7.73 11.33 2.57
C GLY A 48 6.90 10.07 2.32
N PHE A 49 6.43 9.42 3.38
CA PHE A 49 5.53 8.27 3.32
C PHE A 49 4.17 8.63 2.71
N LEU A 50 3.54 9.71 3.19
CA LEU A 50 2.27 10.21 2.66
C LEU A 50 2.38 10.63 1.19
N LEU A 51 3.47 11.31 0.82
CA LEU A 51 3.72 11.67 -0.58
C LEU A 51 3.78 10.43 -1.48
N ASN A 52 4.43 9.36 -1.01
CA ASN A 52 4.50 8.10 -1.75
C ASN A 52 3.12 7.45 -1.93
N LEU A 53 2.29 7.45 -0.88
CA LEU A 53 0.91 6.96 -0.93
C LEU A 53 0.06 7.73 -1.96
N ILE A 54 0.16 9.07 -1.95
CA ILE A 54 -0.54 9.94 -2.91
C ILE A 54 -0.08 9.63 -4.33
N ALA A 55 1.23 9.55 -4.57
CA ALA A 55 1.79 9.24 -5.88
C ALA A 55 1.31 7.89 -6.42
N TYR A 56 1.27 6.85 -5.57
CA TYR A 56 0.74 5.55 -5.96
C TYR A 56 -0.75 5.63 -6.33
N ASN A 57 -1.56 6.33 -5.54
CA ASN A 57 -2.97 6.53 -5.86
C ASN A 57 -3.17 7.23 -7.20
N LEU A 58 -2.37 8.25 -7.51
CA LEU A 58 -2.40 8.94 -8.81
C LEU A 58 -2.08 8.00 -9.98
N ILE A 59 -1.04 7.17 -9.86
CA ILE A 59 -0.67 6.17 -10.88
C ILE A 59 -1.79 5.12 -11.07
N ARG A 60 -2.54 4.84 -10.01
CA ARG A 60 -3.63 3.85 -10.02
C ARG A 60 -4.92 4.37 -10.64
N ILE A 61 -5.24 5.67 -10.51
CA ILE A 61 -6.51 6.25 -10.99
C ILE A 61 -6.80 5.92 -12.47
N PRO A 62 -5.87 6.12 -13.43
CA PRO A 62 -6.14 5.78 -14.84
C PRO A 62 -6.52 4.31 -15.05
N LYS A 63 -5.92 3.39 -14.29
CA LYS A 63 -6.25 1.96 -14.33
C LYS A 63 -7.60 1.62 -13.72
N LEU A 64 -8.12 2.47 -12.82
CA LEU A 64 -9.45 2.31 -12.22
C LEU A 64 -10.54 2.96 -13.06
N VAL A 65 -10.21 4.01 -13.81
CA VAL A 65 -11.15 4.69 -14.72
C VAL A 65 -11.31 3.92 -16.03
N ALA A 66 -10.26 3.22 -16.48
CA ALA A 66 -10.30 2.39 -17.69
C ALA A 66 -10.91 0.99 -17.48
N ALA A 67 -11.35 0.67 -16.25
CA ALA A 67 -11.99 -0.60 -15.88
C ALA A 67 -13.50 -0.39 -15.73
#